data_AF-A0A2V3W987-F1
#
_entry.id   AF-A0A2V3W987-F1
#
_cell.length_a   1.000
_cell.length_b   1.000
_cell.length_c   1.000
_cell.angle_alpha   90.00
_cell.angle_beta   90.00
_cell.angle_gamma   90.00
#
_symmetry.space_group_name_H-M   'P 1'
#
loop_
_entity.id
_entity.type
_entity.pdbx_description
1 polymer ?
#
loop_
_entity_poly.entity_id
_entity_poly.type
_entity_poly.pdbx_seq_one_letter_code
_entity_poly.pdbx_strand_id
1 'polypeptide(L)'
;MNKKINVVELFACVGGFRVGLEKADKELFHTVWGNQWEPSKKVQDAFDCYNTHFPSSINCNDDVGKVANKKFEDMNIDLLVGGFLEGQVNRLKTIKRMLYGRASFPLLRLRMLYQP
;
A
#
# COMPACT_ATOMS: atom_id res chain seq x y z
N MET A 1 12.71 21.97 -12.73
CA MET A 1 12.46 21.43 -11.37
C MET A 1 11.48 20.28 -11.52
N ASN A 2 11.86 19.05 -11.16
CA ASN A 2 10.90 17.95 -11.16
C ASN A 2 9.87 18.20 -10.07
N LYS A 3 8.58 18.12 -10.42
CA LYS A 3 7.48 18.22 -9.47
C LYS A 3 7.56 17.02 -8.52
N LYS A 4 7.57 17.27 -7.21
CA LYS A 4 7.42 16.21 -6.19
C LYS A 4 6.10 15.48 -6.40
N ILE A 5 6.13 14.16 -6.27
CA ILE A 5 4.98 13.26 -6.34
C ILE A 5 4.49 13.02 -4.92
N ASN A 6 3.30 13.51 -4.61
CA ASN A 6 2.64 13.26 -3.33
C ASN A 6 2.08 11.84 -3.31
N VAL A 7 2.61 11.02 -2.42
CA VAL A 7 2.26 9.61 -2.27
C VAL A 7 1.33 9.41 -1.08
N VAL A 8 0.25 8.66 -1.30
CA VAL A 8 -0.63 8.13 -0.25
C VAL A 8 -0.47 6.62 -0.20
N GLU A 9 -0.22 6.08 0.99
CA GLU A 9 0.00 4.65 1.22
C GLU A 9 -1.15 4.04 2.03
N LEU A 10 -1.98 3.22 1.40
CA LEU A 10 -3.07 2.49 2.05
C LEU A 10 -2.63 1.09 2.45
N PHE A 11 -3.12 0.59 3.58
CA PHE A 11 -2.75 -0.75 4.07
C PHE A 11 -1.22 -0.92 4.08
N ALA A 12 -0.54 0.04 4.70
CA ALA A 12 0.91 0.22 4.62
C ALA A 12 1.72 -0.94 5.22
N CYS A 13 1.09 -1.80 6.02
CA CYS A 13 1.76 -2.75 6.90
C CYS A 13 2.82 -2.01 7.74
N VAL A 14 4.10 -2.27 7.48
CA VAL A 14 5.25 -1.61 8.13
C VAL A 14 6.00 -0.64 7.20
N GLY A 15 5.43 -0.31 6.03
CA GLY A 15 5.88 0.77 5.14
C GLY A 15 6.80 0.36 4.00
N GLY A 16 6.56 -0.82 3.43
CA GLY A 16 7.40 -1.37 2.35
C GLY A 16 7.43 -0.49 1.09
N PHE A 17 6.28 0.08 0.67
CA PHE A 17 6.25 0.94 -0.52
C PHE A 17 6.99 2.24 -0.25
N ARG A 18 6.74 2.87 0.90
CA ARG A 18 7.45 4.09 1.29
C ARG A 18 8.96 3.91 1.28
N VAL A 19 9.48 2.87 1.94
CA VAL A 19 10.92 2.58 1.95
C VAL A 19 11.45 2.38 0.53
N GLY A 20 10.71 1.67 -0.33
CA GLY A 20 11.10 1.45 -1.72
C GLY A 20 11.15 2.74 -2.55
N LEU A 21 10.10 3.55 -2.46
CA LEU A 21 9.96 4.80 -3.21
C LEU A 21 10.97 5.86 -2.75
N GLU A 22 11.09 6.08 -1.44
CA GLU A 22 12.04 7.06 -0.89
C GLU A 22 13.49 6.63 -1.12
N LYS A 23 13.79 5.31 -1.18
CA LYS A 23 15.12 4.82 -1.60
C LYS A 23 15.37 5.00 -3.09
N ALA A 24 14.36 4.85 -3.93
CA ALA A 24 14.49 5.03 -5.37
C ALA A 24 14.78 6.50 -5.70
N ASP A 25 14.01 7.43 -5.13
CA ASP A 25 14.25 8.86 -5.24
C ASP A 25 13.48 9.65 -4.16
N LYS A 26 14.16 10.02 -3.07
CA LYS A 26 13.60 10.80 -1.96
C LYS A 26 13.23 12.24 -2.31
N GLU A 27 13.79 12.80 -3.38
CA GLU A 27 13.48 14.16 -3.81
C GLU A 27 12.26 14.19 -4.73
N LEU A 28 11.97 13.07 -5.40
CA LEU A 28 10.79 12.88 -6.23
C LEU A 28 9.58 12.38 -5.42
N PHE A 29 9.74 11.32 -4.64
CA PHE A 29 8.63 10.70 -3.91
C PHE A 29 8.50 11.24 -2.49
N HIS A 30 7.33 11.79 -2.16
CA HIS A 30 7.03 12.29 -0.84
C HIS A 30 5.74 11.67 -0.30
N THR A 31 5.86 10.76 0.67
CA THR A 31 4.69 10.18 1.33
C THR A 31 4.06 11.19 2.29
N VAL A 32 2.89 11.71 1.91
CA VAL A 32 2.14 12.72 2.66
C VAL A 32 1.20 12.11 3.70
N TRP A 33 0.76 10.87 3.46
CA TRP A 33 -0.17 10.19 4.33
C TRP A 33 -0.06 8.66 4.22
N GLY A 34 -0.14 7.98 5.35
CA GLY A 34 -0.15 6.52 5.44
C GLY A 34 -1.34 6.01 6.26
N ASN A 35 -1.91 4.87 5.88
CA ASN A 35 -2.93 4.17 6.66
C ASN A 35 -2.54 2.72 6.89
N GLN A 36 -2.65 2.31 8.15
CA GLN A 36 -2.58 0.91 8.54
C GLN A 36 -3.52 0.72 9.72
N TRP A 37 -4.53 -0.13 9.53
CA TRP A 37 -5.48 -0.49 10.57
C TRP A 37 -5.95 -1.92 10.39
N GLU A 38 -5.93 -2.69 11.47
CA GLU A 38 -6.33 -4.09 11.50
C GLU A 38 -7.60 -4.25 12.38
N PRO A 39 -8.81 -4.29 11.80
CA PRO A 39 -10.08 -4.22 12.55
C PRO A 39 -10.27 -5.33 13.58
N SER A 40 -9.70 -6.50 13.32
CA SER A 40 -9.83 -7.69 14.18
C SER A 40 -8.78 -7.76 15.28
N LYS A 41 -7.90 -6.75 15.40
CA LYS A 41 -6.83 -6.74 16.40
C LYS A 41 -6.99 -5.58 17.37
N LYS A 42 -6.80 -5.87 18.66
CA LYS A 42 -6.74 -4.83 19.70
C LYS A 42 -5.40 -4.09 19.69
N VAL A 43 -4.32 -4.85 19.48
CA VAL A 43 -2.95 -4.33 19.34
C VAL A 43 -2.67 -4.11 17.85
N GLN A 44 -2.05 -2.99 17.50
CA GLN A 44 -1.86 -2.56 16.12
C GLN A 44 -0.37 -2.55 15.78
N ASP A 45 0.32 -3.69 15.97
CA ASP A 45 1.79 -3.78 15.86
C ASP A 45 2.33 -3.28 14.52
N ALA A 46 1.63 -3.53 13.42
CA ALA A 46 2.02 -3.06 12.09
C ALA A 46 1.97 -1.52 12.01
N PHE A 47 0.89 -0.92 12.51
CA PHE A 47 0.76 0.53 12.60
C PHE A 47 1.80 1.11 13.55
N ASP A 48 2.01 0.51 14.72
CA ASP A 48 2.94 1.02 15.72
C ASP A 48 4.38 1.01 15.17
N CYS A 49 4.75 -0.06 14.46
CA CYS A 49 6.00 -0.14 13.72
C CYS A 49 6.10 0.96 12.65
N TYR A 50 5.08 1.10 11.80
CA TYR A 50 5.04 2.14 10.76
C TYR A 50 5.21 3.55 11.37
N ASN A 51 4.41 3.85 12.39
CA ASN A 51 4.37 5.16 13.03
C ASN A 51 5.70 5.52 13.72
N THR A 52 6.36 4.52 14.32
CA THR A 52 7.68 4.70 14.94
C THR A 52 8.76 5.00 13.89
N HIS A 53 8.72 4.34 12.73
CA HIS A 53 9.71 4.56 11.66
C HIS A 53 9.48 5.86 10.89
N PHE A 54 8.24 6.35 10.86
CA PHE A 54 7.85 7.49 10.04
C PHE A 54 7.11 8.59 10.82
N PRO A 55 7.77 9.25 11.79
CA PRO A 55 7.14 10.29 12.61
C PRO A 55 6.84 11.59 11.87
N SER A 56 7.41 11.78 10.67
CA SER A 56 7.28 13.01 9.87
C SER A 56 6.02 13.05 8.99
N SER A 57 5.29 11.95 8.86
CA SER A 57 4.06 11.87 8.08
C SER A 57 2.82 11.75 8.96
N ILE A 58 1.66 12.01 8.37
CA ILE A 58 0.39 11.74 9.02
C ILE A 58 0.06 10.26 8.83
N ASN A 59 -0.01 9.52 9.94
CA ASN A 59 -0.24 8.09 9.95
C ASN A 59 -1.60 7.78 10.58
N CYS A 60 -2.47 7.08 9.87
CA CYS A 60 -3.83 6.78 10.28
C CYS A 60 -3.99 5.33 10.73
N ASN A 61 -4.41 5.16 11.98
CA ASN A 61 -4.76 3.87 12.60
C ASN A 61 -6.29 3.71 12.76
N ASP A 62 -7.03 3.93 11.68
CA ASP A 62 -8.48 3.74 11.67
C ASP A 62 -8.96 3.28 10.30
N ASP A 63 -10.23 2.94 10.20
CA ASP A 63 -10.93 2.59 8.98
C ASP A 63 -10.83 3.72 7.95
N VAL A 64 -10.08 3.48 6.89
CA VAL A 64 -9.94 4.42 5.78
C VAL A 64 -11.30 4.76 5.13
N GLY A 65 -12.28 3.85 5.19
CA GLY A 65 -13.63 4.07 4.68
C GLY A 65 -14.42 5.14 5.44
N LYS A 66 -13.97 5.52 6.64
CA LYS A 66 -14.55 6.63 7.43
C LYS A 66 -13.87 7.97 7.17
N VAL A 67 -12.77 7.99 6.43
CA VAL A 67 -12.05 9.22 6.12
C VAL A 67 -12.83 10.01 5.07
N ALA A 68 -13.15 11.27 5.37
CA ALA A 68 -13.92 12.12 4.47
C ALA A 68 -13.17 12.38 3.15
N ASN A 69 -13.88 12.32 2.03
CA ASN A 69 -13.33 12.58 0.68
C ASN A 69 -12.58 13.91 0.60
N LYS A 70 -13.10 14.95 1.25
CA LYS A 70 -12.46 16.26 1.32
C LYS A 70 -11.01 16.18 1.82
N LYS A 71 -10.72 15.29 2.76
CA LYS A 71 -9.36 15.10 3.28
C LYS A 71 -8.41 14.61 2.18
N PHE A 72 -8.86 13.71 1.30
CA PHE A 72 -8.05 13.22 0.18
C PHE A 72 -7.91 14.27 -0.93
N GLU A 73 -8.96 15.05 -1.20
CA GLU A 73 -8.92 16.17 -2.14
C GLU A 73 -7.89 17.22 -1.73
N ASP A 74 -7.84 17.56 -0.44
CA ASP A 74 -6.91 18.55 0.11
C ASP A 74 -5.43 18.08 0.08
N MET A 75 -5.15 16.78 -0.12
CA MET A 75 -3.79 16.23 -0.15
C MET A 75 -3.06 16.37 -1.50
N ASN A 76 -3.75 16.75 -2.59
CA ASN A 76 -3.16 16.81 -3.94
C ASN A 76 -2.37 15.54 -4.32
N ILE A 77 -3.04 14.38 -4.25
CA ILE A 77 -2.41 13.06 -4.41
C ILE A 77 -2.00 12.84 -5.88
N ASP A 78 -0.71 12.54 -6.11
CA ASP A 78 -0.19 12.18 -7.44
C ASP A 78 -0.07 10.65 -7.60
N LEU A 79 0.18 9.92 -6.50
CA LEU A 79 0.36 8.47 -6.51
C LEU A 79 -0.31 7.81 -5.29
N LEU A 80 -1.20 6.86 -5.54
CA LEU A 80 -1.80 6.00 -4.53
C LEU A 80 -1.14 4.62 -4.58
N VAL A 81 -0.57 4.18 -3.47
CA VAL A 81 -0.01 2.82 -3.32
C VAL A 81 -0.68 2.10 -2.18
N GLY A 82 -0.63 0.78 -2.16
CA GLY A 82 -1.08 0.05 -0.99
C GLY A 82 -0.84 -1.45 -1.02
N GLY A 83 -0.64 -2.00 0.19
CA GLY A 83 -0.52 -3.44 0.41
C GLY A 83 -1.86 -4.14 0.23
N PHE A 84 -1.84 -5.38 -0.23
CA PHE A 84 -3.05 -6.21 -0.24
C PHE A 84 -3.29 -6.75 1.17
N LEU A 85 -4.53 -6.66 1.67
CA LEU A 85 -4.94 -7.19 2.98
C LEU A 85 -4.49 -8.65 3.16
N GLU A 86 -3.67 -8.94 4.18
CA GLU A 86 -3.16 -10.29 4.47
C GLU A 86 -4.29 -11.34 4.66
N GLY A 87 -5.49 -10.91 5.04
CA GLY A 87 -6.69 -11.77 5.15
C GLY A 87 -7.31 -12.21 3.82
N GLN A 88 -6.95 -11.59 2.69
CA GLN A 88 -7.47 -11.95 1.36
C GLN A 88 -6.62 -13.02 0.66
N VAL A 89 -5.51 -13.49 1.25
CA VAL A 89 -4.66 -14.53 0.64
C VAL A 89 -5.47 -15.79 0.33
N ASN A 90 -6.47 -16.14 1.14
CA ASN A 90 -7.34 -17.28 0.88
C ASN A 90 -8.34 -17.00 -0.25
N ARG A 91 -8.92 -15.80 -0.34
CA ARG A 91 -9.78 -15.41 -1.48
C ARG A 91 -8.97 -15.32 -2.77
N LEU A 92 -7.75 -14.81 -2.73
CA LEU A 92 -6.85 -14.78 -3.88
C LEU A 92 -6.32 -16.17 -4.23
N LYS A 93 -6.02 -17.06 -3.27
CA LYS A 93 -5.71 -18.47 -3.56
C LYS A 93 -6.90 -19.14 -4.22
N THR A 94 -8.13 -18.88 -3.76
CA THR A 94 -9.35 -19.41 -4.38
C THR A 94 -9.57 -18.84 -5.78
N ILE A 95 -9.44 -17.52 -5.97
CA ILE A 95 -9.53 -16.85 -7.28
C ILE A 95 -8.41 -17.33 -8.20
N LYS A 96 -7.17 -17.44 -7.72
CA LYS A 96 -6.02 -18.01 -8.44
C LYS A 96 -6.26 -19.46 -8.81
N ARG A 97 -6.84 -20.28 -7.92
CA ARG A 97 -7.14 -21.69 -8.20
C ARG A 97 -8.31 -21.85 -9.17
N MET A 98 -9.27 -20.92 -9.17
CA MET A 98 -10.37 -20.87 -10.14
C MET A 98 -9.93 -20.33 -11.53
N LEU A 99 -9.08 -19.30 -11.58
CA LEU A 99 -8.57 -18.69 -12.82
C LEU A 99 -7.41 -19.49 -13.44
N TYR A 100 -6.41 -19.84 -12.64
CA TYR A 100 -5.20 -20.53 -13.10
C TYR A 100 -5.27 -22.05 -12.97
N GLY A 101 -6.23 -22.60 -12.22
CA GLY A 101 -6.48 -24.05 -12.25
C GLY A 101 -6.98 -24.54 -13.61
N ARG A 102 -7.46 -23.63 -14.49
CA ARG A 102 -7.88 -23.94 -15.87
C ARG A 102 -7.01 -23.31 -16.95
N ALA A 103 -6.10 -22.38 -16.62
CA ALA A 103 -5.23 -21.71 -17.59
C ALA A 103 -3.80 -22.27 -17.47
N SER A 104 -3.22 -22.69 -18.59
CA SER A 104 -1.92 -23.36 -18.61
C SER A 104 -0.76 -22.45 -18.21
N PHE A 105 0.29 -23.07 -17.65
CA PHE A 105 1.53 -22.44 -17.20
C PHE A 105 2.15 -21.39 -18.16
N PRO A 106 2.07 -21.53 -19.51
CA PRO A 106 2.53 -20.51 -20.45
C PRO A 106 1.88 -19.12 -20.29
N LEU A 107 0.61 -19.05 -19.89
CA LEU A 107 -0.13 -17.79 -19.73
C LEU A 107 0.35 -17.01 -18.49
N LEU A 108 0.83 -17.71 -17.46
CA LEU A 108 1.42 -17.11 -16.26
C LEU A 108 2.75 -16.40 -16.56
N ARG A 109 3.51 -16.86 -17.57
CA ARG A 109 4.82 -16.31 -17.93
C ARG A 109 4.74 -14.93 -18.61
N LEU A 110 3.62 -14.60 -19.24
CA LEU A 110 3.44 -13.37 -20.02
C LEU A 110 3.08 -12.13 -19.20
N ARG A 111 2.56 -12.28 -17.96
CA ARG A 111 2.07 -11.15 -17.14
C ARG A 111 2.93 -10.76 -15.94
N MET A 112 3.94 -11.55 -15.58
CA MET A 112 4.94 -11.09 -14.63
C MET A 112 5.94 -10.20 -15.37
N LEU A 113 5.59 -8.91 -15.48
CA LEU A 113 6.53 -7.85 -15.87
C LEU A 113 7.51 -7.60 -14.71
N TYR A 114 8.45 -8.53 -14.54
CA TYR A 114 9.73 -8.26 -13.92
C TYR A 114 10.74 -9.11 -14.67
N GLN A 115 11.43 -8.49 -15.63
CA GLN A 115 12.63 -9.08 -16.21
C GLN A 115 13.83 -8.56 -15.40
N PRO A 116 14.75 -9.46 -14.99
CA PRO A 116 15.88 -9.12 -14.13
C PRO A 116 16.85 -8.12 -14.74
#